data_AF-A0A4R9J542-F1
#
_entry.id   AF-A0A4R9J542-F1
#
_cell.length_a   1.000
_cell.length_b   1.000
_cell.length_c   1.000
_cell.angle_alpha   90.00
_cell.angle_beta   90.00
_cell.angle_gamma   90.00
#
_symmetry.space_group_name_H-M   'P 1'
#
loop_
_entity.id
_entity.type
_entity.pdbx_description
1 polymer ?
#
loop_
_entity_poly.entity_id
_entity_poly.type
_entity_poly.pdbx_seq_one_letter_code
_entity_poly.pdbx_strand_id
1 'polypeptide(L)'
;MRPSVSIILPTYNESKNLPIAADRITRSLSDYRHEIIVVDDDSPDHTWEIAEHLQEKIPQLKVIRRLSGKGLSSAVLTGMGAAEGEVFVVMDSDLQHDEKILPEMIRSFYERDVDLCLGTRYAKGGSTGKWSLARIGISRFATFLAKGLLGLPVSDPMSGYFGIKRSVYSETKNSINPRGFKILLEFLGRSKENLKIEEIPYTFQTRMYGETKLNNSVIKSFFLAILDIRFGKWISPTFLLYSIVGASGVIVNLIGFLVAELCKFPEVQTGISFLDPFSLSVFFGIELSILSNFFLNNYFTFYERRYSGKNLTFGFLLFHLVSMVGILVQMSAFHFIYYSIFKQWNGTSELTLKFGADILSILTAMVSNYFLNSNLTWSKKPELKS
;
A
#
# COMPACT_ATOMS: atom_id res chain seq x y z
N MET A 1 37.49 4.45 -14.02
CA MET A 1 36.38 5.43 -14.06
C MET A 1 35.11 4.70 -13.61
N ARG A 2 34.26 5.32 -12.78
CA ARG A 2 33.01 4.70 -12.32
C ARG A 2 32.00 4.53 -13.48
N PRO A 3 31.11 3.52 -13.45
CA PRO A 3 30.02 3.40 -14.41
C PRO A 3 29.20 4.70 -14.49
N SER A 4 28.60 4.99 -15.64
CA SER A 4 27.62 6.10 -15.73
C SER A 4 26.24 5.65 -15.26
N VAL A 5 25.88 4.40 -15.53
CA VAL A 5 24.53 3.86 -15.28
C VAL A 5 24.63 2.50 -14.58
N SER A 6 23.77 2.27 -13.58
CA SER A 6 23.62 0.97 -12.92
C SER A 6 22.21 0.45 -13.15
N ILE A 7 22.10 -0.70 -13.82
CA ILE A 7 20.83 -1.40 -14.03
C ILE A 7 20.61 -2.34 -12.85
N ILE A 8 19.51 -2.18 -12.12
CA ILE A 8 19.20 -2.95 -10.92
C ILE A 8 18.06 -3.91 -11.25
N LEU A 9 18.35 -5.20 -11.13
CA LEU A 9 17.45 -6.29 -11.43
C LEU A 9 17.09 -7.03 -10.13
N PRO A 10 15.98 -6.69 -9.46
CA PRO A 10 15.47 -7.50 -8.37
C PRO A 10 14.93 -8.82 -8.93
N THR A 11 15.29 -9.94 -8.31
CA THR A 11 14.99 -11.28 -8.80
C THR A 11 14.43 -12.19 -7.71
N TYR A 12 13.44 -12.99 -8.08
CA TYR A 12 12.92 -14.09 -7.27
C TYR A 12 12.24 -15.13 -8.16
N ASN A 13 12.83 -16.32 -8.30
CA ASN A 13 12.41 -17.36 -9.25
C ASN A 13 12.45 -16.93 -10.73
N GLU A 14 13.57 -16.38 -11.17
CA GLU A 14 13.76 -15.81 -12.52
C GLU A 14 14.87 -16.53 -13.32
N SER A 15 15.25 -17.75 -12.92
CA SER A 15 16.34 -18.56 -13.50
C SER A 15 16.34 -18.63 -15.03
N LYS A 16 15.15 -18.74 -15.63
CA LYS A 16 14.97 -18.85 -17.09
C LYS A 16 14.97 -17.50 -17.81
N ASN A 17 14.50 -16.45 -17.13
CA ASN A 17 14.35 -15.12 -17.75
C ASN A 17 15.66 -14.33 -17.67
N LEU A 18 16.39 -14.45 -16.55
CA LEU A 18 17.58 -13.65 -16.26
C LEU A 18 18.67 -13.70 -17.35
N PRO A 19 19.05 -14.87 -17.91
CA PRO A 19 20.06 -14.91 -18.97
C PRO A 19 19.66 -14.12 -20.23
N ILE A 20 18.38 -14.20 -20.60
CA ILE A 20 17.83 -13.51 -21.77
C ILE A 20 17.77 -12.00 -21.50
N ALA A 21 17.32 -11.62 -20.30
CA ALA A 21 17.22 -10.22 -19.91
C ALA A 21 18.61 -9.56 -19.87
N ALA A 22 19.59 -10.22 -19.24
CA ALA A 22 20.96 -9.70 -19.14
C ALA A 22 21.60 -9.50 -20.52
N ASP A 23 21.53 -10.50 -21.42
CA ASP A 23 22.05 -10.38 -22.80
C ASP A 23 21.38 -9.24 -23.58
N ARG A 24 20.06 -9.11 -23.48
CA ARG A 24 19.30 -8.04 -24.13
C ARG A 24 19.67 -6.65 -23.60
N ILE A 25 19.82 -6.50 -22.28
CA ILE A 25 20.25 -5.26 -21.64
C ILE A 25 21.66 -4.90 -22.11
N THR A 26 22.60 -5.85 -22.09
CA THR A 26 23.99 -5.62 -22.53
C THR A 26 24.05 -5.17 -24.00
N ARG A 27 23.24 -5.77 -24.88
CA ARG A 27 23.14 -5.34 -26.29
C ARG A 27 22.55 -3.95 -26.44
N SER A 28 21.45 -3.65 -25.75
CA SER A 28 20.82 -2.33 -25.79
C SER A 28 21.74 -1.22 -25.25
N LEU A 29 22.68 -1.56 -24.37
CA LEU A 29 23.59 -0.61 -23.72
C LEU A 29 25.04 -0.70 -24.21
N SER A 30 25.29 -1.27 -25.40
CA SER A 30 26.64 -1.44 -25.95
C SER A 30 27.44 -0.14 -26.02
N ASP A 31 26.75 0.99 -26.27
CA ASP A 31 27.36 2.30 -26.46
C ASP A 31 27.50 3.10 -25.15
N TYR A 32 27.07 2.52 -24.01
CA TYR A 32 27.02 3.18 -22.72
C TYR A 32 27.85 2.45 -21.68
N ARG A 33 28.59 3.19 -20.84
CA ARG A 33 29.24 2.59 -19.67
C ARG A 33 28.19 2.24 -18.62
N HIS A 34 28.01 0.96 -18.39
CA HIS A 34 26.99 0.45 -17.49
C HIS A 34 27.51 -0.71 -16.63
N GLU A 35 26.79 -0.97 -15.54
CA GLU A 35 26.85 -2.21 -14.78
C GLU A 35 25.44 -2.78 -14.62
N ILE A 36 25.33 -4.09 -14.43
CA ILE A 36 24.07 -4.80 -14.16
C ILE A 36 24.20 -5.40 -12.77
N ILE A 37 23.30 -5.08 -11.86
CA ILE A 37 23.30 -5.54 -10.48
C ILE A 37 22.07 -6.41 -10.28
N VAL A 38 22.29 -7.72 -10.24
CA VAL A 38 21.26 -8.70 -9.92
C VAL A 38 21.17 -8.81 -8.41
N VAL A 39 19.98 -8.56 -7.85
CA VAL A 39 19.72 -8.70 -6.42
C VAL A 39 18.70 -9.82 -6.25
N ASP A 40 19.13 -10.95 -5.68
CA ASP A 40 18.32 -12.16 -5.56
C ASP A 40 17.98 -12.47 -4.09
N ASP A 41 16.71 -12.80 -3.83
CA ASP A 41 16.17 -13.05 -2.48
C ASP A 41 16.26 -14.54 -2.06
N ASP A 42 17.42 -15.13 -2.32
CA ASP A 42 17.69 -16.54 -2.06
C ASP A 42 16.64 -17.42 -2.75
N SER A 43 16.59 -17.28 -4.08
CA SER A 43 15.61 -17.97 -4.91
C SER A 43 15.80 -19.50 -4.81
N PRO A 44 14.72 -20.25 -4.56
CA PRO A 44 14.78 -21.72 -4.51
C PRO A 44 15.09 -22.36 -5.87
N ASP A 45 14.90 -21.64 -6.98
CA ASP A 45 15.27 -22.10 -8.31
C ASP A 45 16.74 -21.81 -8.69
N HIS A 46 17.56 -21.38 -7.73
CA HIS A 46 18.98 -21.07 -7.92
C HIS A 46 19.24 -19.93 -8.94
N THR A 47 18.33 -18.96 -9.05
CA THR A 47 18.53 -17.76 -9.89
C THR A 47 19.87 -17.05 -9.59
N TRP A 48 20.26 -16.94 -8.32
CA TRP A 48 21.54 -16.34 -7.90
C TRP A 48 22.76 -17.08 -8.47
N GLU A 49 22.73 -18.41 -8.52
CA GLU A 49 23.82 -19.24 -9.04
C GLU A 49 23.95 -19.06 -10.55
N ILE A 50 22.83 -18.99 -11.26
CA ILE A 50 22.82 -18.67 -12.70
C ILE A 50 23.39 -17.28 -12.94
N ALA A 51 23.04 -16.30 -12.09
CA ALA A 51 23.59 -14.96 -12.17
C ALA A 51 25.12 -14.94 -12.00
N GLU A 52 25.67 -15.73 -11.07
CA GLU A 52 27.11 -15.85 -10.84
C GLU A 52 27.82 -16.42 -12.08
N HIS A 53 27.28 -17.49 -12.69
CA HIS A 53 27.83 -18.04 -13.93
C HIS A 53 27.75 -17.05 -15.11
N LEU A 54 26.74 -16.18 -15.14
CA LEU A 54 26.62 -15.15 -16.18
C LEU A 54 27.73 -14.10 -16.09
N GLN A 55 28.38 -13.91 -14.93
CA GLN A 55 29.49 -12.96 -14.78
C GLN A 55 30.68 -13.32 -15.68
N GLU A 56 30.87 -14.60 -16.00
CA GLU A 56 31.92 -15.06 -16.92
C GLU A 56 31.72 -14.53 -18.34
N LYS A 57 30.46 -14.32 -18.75
CA LYS A 57 30.08 -13.85 -20.09
C LYS A 57 29.77 -12.36 -20.14
N ILE A 58 29.34 -11.79 -19.02
CA ILE A 58 28.94 -10.39 -18.87
C ILE A 58 29.77 -9.79 -17.73
N PRO A 59 30.99 -9.29 -17.99
CA PRO A 59 31.86 -8.72 -16.96
C PRO A 59 31.27 -7.51 -16.22
N GLN A 60 30.27 -6.85 -16.82
CA GLN A 60 29.51 -5.75 -16.22
C GLN A 60 28.50 -6.22 -15.17
N LEU A 61 28.24 -7.53 -15.05
CA LEU A 61 27.24 -8.09 -14.15
C LEU A 61 27.83 -8.35 -12.77
N LYS A 62 27.10 -7.92 -11.74
CA LYS A 62 27.36 -8.15 -10.31
C LYS A 62 26.16 -8.84 -9.70
N VAL A 63 26.40 -9.71 -8.74
CA VAL A 63 25.35 -10.48 -8.05
C VAL A 63 25.36 -10.17 -6.56
N ILE A 64 24.18 -9.96 -5.99
CA ILE A 64 23.96 -9.81 -4.56
C ILE A 64 22.88 -10.79 -4.14
N ARG A 65 23.27 -11.86 -3.45
CA ARG A 65 22.33 -12.81 -2.83
C ARG A 65 21.97 -12.36 -1.42
N ARG A 66 20.69 -12.24 -1.12
CA ARG A 66 20.17 -11.80 0.18
C ARG A 66 19.48 -12.95 0.90
N LEU A 67 20.05 -13.34 2.05
CA LEU A 67 19.53 -14.43 2.88
C LEU A 67 18.39 -14.00 3.82
N SER A 68 18.23 -12.70 4.06
CA SER A 68 17.18 -12.13 4.92
C SER A 68 16.69 -10.79 4.38
N GLY A 69 15.57 -10.27 4.91
CA GLY A 69 15.03 -8.99 4.46
C GLY A 69 14.39 -9.03 3.06
N LYS A 70 13.73 -10.15 2.73
CA LYS A 70 13.11 -10.39 1.42
C LYS A 70 12.05 -9.33 1.09
N GLY A 71 11.96 -8.96 -0.18
CA GLY A 71 10.98 -8.02 -0.71
C GLY A 71 11.52 -7.14 -1.81
N LEU A 72 10.67 -6.85 -2.81
CA LEU A 72 11.02 -6.13 -4.03
C LEU A 72 11.64 -4.74 -3.76
N SER A 73 10.96 -3.87 -3.00
CA SER A 73 11.50 -2.54 -2.70
C SER A 73 12.84 -2.61 -1.96
N SER A 74 12.96 -3.54 -1.01
CA SER A 74 14.22 -3.74 -0.28
C SER A 74 15.34 -4.21 -1.21
N ALA A 75 15.07 -5.11 -2.17
CA ALA A 75 16.06 -5.59 -3.14
C ALA A 75 16.57 -4.45 -4.01
N VAL A 76 15.66 -3.60 -4.49
CA VAL A 76 16.01 -2.40 -5.27
C VAL A 76 16.91 -1.48 -4.45
N LEU A 77 16.57 -1.20 -3.19
CA LEU A 77 17.39 -0.34 -2.33
C LEU A 77 18.77 -0.96 -2.04
N THR A 78 18.86 -2.27 -1.85
CA THR A 78 20.16 -2.98 -1.74
C THR A 78 20.99 -2.77 -3.01
N GLY A 79 20.38 -2.93 -4.19
CA GLY A 79 21.05 -2.70 -5.48
C GLY A 79 21.52 -1.25 -5.64
N MET A 80 20.67 -0.27 -5.34
CA MET A 80 21.03 1.16 -5.37
C MET A 80 22.16 1.50 -4.40
N GLY A 81 22.20 0.84 -3.24
CA GLY A 81 23.26 1.00 -2.25
C GLY A 81 24.61 0.46 -2.70
N ALA A 82 24.63 -0.63 -3.46
CA ALA A 82 25.84 -1.25 -4.01
C ALA A 82 26.29 -0.68 -5.36
N ALA A 83 25.40 0.05 -6.04
CA ALA A 83 25.68 0.65 -7.33
C ALA A 83 26.81 1.69 -7.27
N GLU A 84 27.58 1.77 -8.35
CA GLU A 84 28.64 2.75 -8.59
C GLU A 84 28.26 3.82 -9.63
N GLY A 85 27.16 3.62 -10.38
CA GLY A 85 26.68 4.54 -11.41
C GLY A 85 26.06 5.84 -10.90
N GLU A 86 26.07 6.90 -11.71
CA GLU A 86 25.42 8.18 -11.35
C GLU A 86 23.91 8.17 -11.59
N VAL A 87 23.44 7.26 -12.45
CA VAL A 87 22.02 7.00 -12.71
C VAL A 87 21.70 5.56 -12.37
N PHE A 88 20.61 5.33 -11.65
CA PHE A 88 20.07 4.01 -11.38
C PHE A 88 18.89 3.77 -12.28
N VAL A 89 18.84 2.62 -12.96
CA VAL A 89 17.66 2.17 -13.69
C VAL A 89 17.19 0.87 -13.07
N VAL A 90 15.94 0.84 -12.61
CA VAL A 90 15.30 -0.34 -12.05
C VAL A 90 14.41 -0.95 -13.12
N MET A 91 14.54 -2.26 -13.31
CA MET A 91 13.61 -3.01 -14.17
C MET A 91 13.49 -4.46 -13.68
N ASP A 92 12.29 -5.02 -13.83
CA ASP A 92 12.05 -6.46 -13.66
C ASP A 92 12.80 -7.29 -14.72
N SER A 93 13.20 -8.51 -14.35
CA SER A 93 13.95 -9.44 -15.20
C SER A 93 13.07 -10.40 -16.01
N ASP A 94 11.75 -10.29 -15.91
CA ASP A 94 10.76 -11.22 -16.48
C ASP A 94 10.41 -10.96 -17.96
N LEU A 95 11.22 -10.11 -18.62
CA LEU A 95 11.10 -9.68 -20.02
C LEU A 95 9.83 -8.89 -20.35
N GLN A 96 9.06 -8.44 -19.35
CA GLN A 96 7.90 -7.58 -19.60
C GLN A 96 8.27 -6.13 -19.91
N HIS A 97 9.40 -5.67 -19.37
CA HIS A 97 9.97 -4.36 -19.63
C HIS A 97 10.79 -4.40 -20.93
N ASP A 98 10.49 -3.50 -21.85
CA ASP A 98 11.16 -3.41 -23.15
C ASP A 98 12.55 -2.78 -23.00
N GLU A 99 13.60 -3.59 -23.08
CA GLU A 99 14.99 -3.14 -22.98
C GLU A 99 15.38 -2.07 -24.02
N LYS A 100 14.62 -1.93 -25.12
CA LYS A 100 14.93 -1.01 -26.21
C LYS A 100 14.75 0.45 -25.82
N ILE A 101 14.03 0.73 -24.74
CA ILE A 101 13.87 2.09 -24.24
C ILE A 101 15.03 2.52 -23.32
N LEU A 102 15.91 1.60 -22.91
CA LEU A 102 17.04 1.93 -22.02
C LEU A 102 17.93 3.06 -22.57
N PRO A 103 18.33 3.08 -23.86
CA PRO A 103 19.09 4.20 -24.40
C PRO A 103 18.37 5.55 -24.26
N GLU A 104 17.06 5.58 -24.52
CA GLU A 104 16.27 6.81 -24.41
C GLU A 104 16.10 7.25 -22.96
N MET A 105 15.89 6.31 -22.03
CA MET A 105 15.93 6.59 -20.60
C MET A 105 17.27 7.19 -20.19
N ILE A 106 18.38 6.67 -20.68
CA ILE A 106 19.71 7.20 -20.36
C ILE A 106 19.89 8.60 -20.95
N ARG A 107 19.49 8.83 -22.21
CA ARG A 107 19.53 10.16 -22.84
C ARG A 107 18.76 11.20 -22.05
N SER A 108 17.61 10.84 -21.46
CA SER A 108 16.84 11.76 -20.60
C SER A 108 17.68 12.35 -19.47
N PHE A 109 18.54 11.55 -18.84
CA PHE A 109 19.38 12.02 -17.74
C PHE A 109 20.54 12.89 -18.21
N TYR A 110 21.20 12.50 -19.31
CA TYR A 110 22.44 13.15 -19.74
C TYR A 110 22.24 14.32 -20.70
N GLU A 111 21.21 14.28 -21.55
CA GLU A 111 20.95 15.30 -22.56
C GLU A 111 19.90 16.31 -22.07
N ARG A 112 18.94 15.87 -21.26
CA ARG A 112 17.79 16.67 -20.81
C ARG A 112 17.79 17.01 -19.32
N ASP A 113 18.80 16.51 -18.59
CA ASP A 113 19.01 16.77 -17.16
C ASP A 113 17.78 16.42 -16.29
N VAL A 114 17.06 15.34 -16.62
CA VAL A 114 15.92 14.90 -15.79
C VAL A 114 16.38 14.29 -14.48
N ASP A 115 15.57 14.36 -13.44
CA ASP A 115 15.87 13.80 -12.12
C ASP A 115 15.36 12.38 -11.96
N LEU A 116 14.23 12.09 -12.61
CA LEU A 116 13.56 10.80 -12.63
C LEU A 116 12.93 10.58 -14.00
N CYS A 117 13.08 9.38 -14.54
CA CYS A 117 12.43 8.96 -15.79
C CYS A 117 11.65 7.69 -15.53
N LEU A 118 10.46 7.51 -16.10
CA LEU A 118 9.74 6.24 -16.00
C LEU A 118 9.25 5.73 -17.35
N GLY A 119 9.34 4.41 -17.51
CA GLY A 119 8.61 3.71 -18.56
C GLY A 119 7.12 3.75 -18.23
N THR A 120 6.29 4.27 -19.14
CA THR A 120 4.83 4.33 -18.98
C THR A 120 4.11 3.51 -20.03
N ARG A 121 3.03 2.87 -19.59
CA ARG A 121 2.10 2.11 -20.44
C ARG A 121 0.92 2.96 -20.93
N TYR A 122 0.77 4.17 -20.39
CA TYR A 122 -0.42 5.00 -20.54
C TYR A 122 -0.19 6.26 -21.39
N ALA A 123 1.07 6.64 -21.67
CA ALA A 123 1.35 7.70 -22.63
C ALA A 123 1.11 7.26 -24.09
N LYS A 124 1.00 8.23 -25.00
CA LYS A 124 0.79 7.98 -26.43
C LYS A 124 1.94 7.11 -26.98
N GLY A 125 1.60 5.93 -27.50
CA GLY A 125 2.56 4.93 -27.97
C GLY A 125 2.84 3.79 -26.97
N GLY A 126 2.40 3.92 -25.71
CA GLY A 126 2.44 2.87 -24.71
C GLY A 126 1.28 1.88 -24.84
N SER A 127 1.48 0.64 -24.39
CA SER A 127 0.44 -0.40 -24.41
C SER A 127 0.54 -1.32 -23.20
N THR A 128 -0.61 -1.76 -22.67
CA THR A 128 -0.69 -2.77 -21.60
C THR A 128 -0.68 -4.21 -22.12
N GLY A 129 -0.48 -4.40 -23.44
CA GLY A 129 -0.45 -5.72 -24.06
C GLY A 129 -1.80 -6.45 -23.94
N LYS A 130 -1.78 -7.71 -23.51
CA LYS A 130 -2.95 -8.60 -23.43
C LYS A 130 -3.64 -8.62 -22.06
N TRP A 131 -3.75 -7.48 -21.37
CA TRP A 131 -4.41 -7.45 -20.06
C TRP A 131 -5.94 -7.61 -20.18
N SER A 132 -6.54 -8.35 -19.26
CA SER A 132 -8.01 -8.40 -19.09
C SER A 132 -8.56 -7.02 -18.73
N LEU A 133 -9.77 -6.69 -19.19
CA LEU A 133 -10.44 -5.42 -18.88
C LEU A 133 -10.57 -5.16 -17.36
N ALA A 134 -10.84 -6.20 -16.57
CA ALA A 134 -10.92 -6.10 -15.11
C ALA A 134 -9.59 -5.62 -14.48
N ARG A 135 -8.47 -6.22 -14.89
CA ARG A 135 -7.11 -5.81 -14.45
C ARG A 135 -6.80 -4.36 -14.83
N ILE A 136 -7.21 -3.93 -16.02
CA ILE A 136 -7.05 -2.53 -16.47
C ILE A 136 -7.85 -1.59 -15.57
N GLY A 137 -9.11 -1.93 -15.27
CA GLY A 137 -9.97 -1.15 -14.38
C GLY A 137 -9.38 -0.98 -12.98
N ILE A 138 -8.95 -2.08 -12.36
CA ILE A 138 -8.30 -2.07 -11.03
C ILE A 138 -7.03 -1.21 -11.05
N SER A 139 -6.18 -1.38 -12.08
CA SER A 139 -4.95 -0.59 -12.18
C SER A 139 -5.24 0.90 -12.36
N ARG A 140 -6.22 1.27 -13.19
CA ARG A 140 -6.60 2.68 -13.40
C ARG A 140 -7.16 3.30 -12.13
N PHE A 141 -7.99 2.57 -11.38
CA PHE A 141 -8.52 3.03 -10.10
C PHE A 141 -7.40 3.24 -9.06
N ALA A 142 -6.48 2.29 -8.95
CA ALA A 142 -5.30 2.43 -8.09
C ALA A 142 -4.46 3.65 -8.47
N THR A 143 -4.19 3.85 -9.77
CA THR A 143 -3.49 5.04 -10.28
C THR A 143 -4.23 6.33 -9.96
N PHE A 144 -5.55 6.37 -10.18
CA PHE A 144 -6.39 7.53 -9.88
C PHE A 144 -6.30 7.91 -8.40
N LEU A 145 -6.41 6.93 -7.50
CA LEU A 145 -6.29 7.15 -6.06
C LEU A 145 -4.90 7.67 -5.67
N ALA A 146 -3.83 7.04 -6.16
CA ALA A 146 -2.46 7.48 -5.87
C ALA A 146 -2.24 8.93 -6.33
N LYS A 147 -2.66 9.26 -7.56
CA LYS A 147 -2.52 10.62 -8.11
C LYS A 147 -3.34 11.65 -7.33
N GLY A 148 -4.59 11.33 -6.99
CA GLY A 148 -5.47 12.25 -6.26
C GLY A 148 -4.99 12.51 -4.83
N LEU A 149 -4.58 11.47 -4.11
CA LEU A 149 -4.17 11.59 -2.70
C LEU A 149 -2.76 12.16 -2.53
N LEU A 150 -1.85 11.87 -3.47
CA LEU A 150 -0.44 12.28 -3.37
C LEU A 150 -0.07 13.44 -4.31
N GLY A 151 -0.96 13.87 -5.20
CA GLY A 151 -0.70 14.97 -6.13
C GLY A 151 0.37 14.67 -7.18
N LEU A 152 0.51 13.41 -7.60
CA LEU A 152 1.64 12.99 -8.44
C LEU A 152 1.51 13.46 -9.90
N PRO A 153 2.56 14.07 -10.48
CA PRO A 153 2.52 14.63 -11.84
C PRO A 153 2.80 13.60 -12.95
N VAL A 154 2.58 12.30 -12.70
CA VAL A 154 2.92 11.21 -13.63
C VAL A 154 1.70 10.41 -14.08
N SER A 155 1.76 9.79 -15.25
CA SER A 155 0.71 8.90 -15.76
C SER A 155 0.75 7.50 -15.14
N ASP A 156 1.93 6.95 -14.83
CA ASP A 156 2.10 5.60 -14.29
C ASP A 156 2.97 5.56 -13.00
N PRO A 157 2.45 6.04 -11.85
CA PRO A 157 3.21 6.07 -10.58
C PRO A 157 3.55 4.66 -10.04
N MET A 158 3.02 3.62 -10.67
CA MET A 158 3.14 2.23 -10.25
C MET A 158 4.14 1.43 -11.08
N SER A 159 4.82 2.08 -12.03
CA SER A 159 5.79 1.44 -12.92
C SER A 159 6.93 0.81 -12.11
N GLY A 160 7.26 -0.44 -12.45
CA GLY A 160 8.47 -1.12 -11.99
C GLY A 160 9.70 -0.77 -12.86
N TYR A 161 9.49 0.02 -13.91
CA TYR A 161 10.52 0.40 -14.86
C TYR A 161 10.77 1.90 -14.81
N PHE A 162 11.84 2.30 -14.13
CA PHE A 162 12.17 3.71 -13.95
C PHE A 162 13.66 3.93 -13.73
N GLY A 163 14.13 5.11 -14.12
CA GLY A 163 15.45 5.63 -13.82
C GLY A 163 15.39 6.75 -12.79
N ILE A 164 16.44 6.89 -11.98
CA ILE A 164 16.56 7.96 -10.99
C ILE A 164 18.03 8.36 -10.82
N LYS A 165 18.31 9.66 -10.67
CA LYS A 165 19.66 10.12 -10.35
C LYS A 165 20.08 9.67 -8.95
N ARG A 166 21.38 9.36 -8.79
CA ARG A 166 22.00 9.04 -7.49
C ARG A 166 21.78 10.14 -6.46
N SER A 167 21.80 11.41 -6.89
CA SER A 167 21.53 12.57 -6.00
C SER A 167 20.14 12.47 -5.37
N VAL A 168 19.10 12.22 -6.16
CA VAL A 168 17.72 12.08 -5.69
C VAL A 168 17.58 10.88 -4.75
N TYR A 169 18.18 9.74 -5.09
CA TYR A 169 18.24 8.59 -4.19
C TYR A 169 18.91 8.94 -2.86
N SER A 170 20.05 9.64 -2.90
CA SER A 170 20.83 9.96 -1.70
C SER A 170 20.07 10.89 -0.74
N GLU A 171 19.27 11.80 -1.29
CA GLU A 171 18.40 12.69 -0.51
C GLU A 171 17.20 11.95 0.12
N THR A 172 16.68 10.91 -0.54
CA THR A 172 15.41 10.27 -0.16
C THR A 172 15.56 8.92 0.53
N LYS A 173 16.70 8.23 0.41
CA LYS A 173 16.92 6.86 0.92
C LYS A 173 16.52 6.66 2.39
N ASN A 174 16.69 7.68 3.23
CA ASN A 174 16.39 7.60 4.66
C ASN A 174 14.89 7.76 4.99
N SER A 175 14.11 8.32 4.07
CA SER A 175 12.67 8.51 4.26
C SER A 175 11.87 7.36 3.64
N ILE A 176 12.43 6.59 2.71
CA ILE A 176 11.73 5.52 1.99
C ILE A 176 11.42 4.33 2.88
N ASN A 177 10.21 3.78 2.73
CA ASN A 177 9.84 2.53 3.39
C ASN A 177 10.28 1.31 2.56
N PRO A 178 11.19 0.45 3.07
CA PRO A 178 11.72 -0.70 2.32
C PRO A 178 10.74 -1.88 2.24
N ARG A 179 9.65 -1.89 3.02
CA ARG A 179 8.72 -3.03 3.13
C ARG A 179 7.68 -3.10 2.01
N GLY A 180 7.60 -2.08 1.16
CA GLY A 180 6.64 -1.99 0.06
C GLY A 180 7.01 -2.84 -1.17
N PHE A 181 6.12 -2.82 -2.16
CA PHE A 181 6.35 -3.41 -3.49
C PHE A 181 6.41 -2.37 -4.61
N LYS A 182 6.19 -1.08 -4.29
CA LYS A 182 6.09 0.02 -5.26
C LYS A 182 7.04 1.14 -4.90
N ILE A 183 8.32 0.82 -5.08
CA ILE A 183 9.42 1.72 -4.75
C ILE A 183 9.36 3.06 -5.49
N LEU A 184 8.90 3.08 -6.75
CA LEU A 184 8.70 4.32 -7.51
C LEU A 184 7.72 5.28 -6.80
N LEU A 185 6.64 4.74 -6.22
CA LEU A 185 5.66 5.54 -5.49
C LEU A 185 6.28 6.21 -4.27
N GLU A 186 7.17 5.50 -3.55
CA GLU A 186 7.90 6.06 -2.41
C GLU A 186 8.82 7.22 -2.84
N PHE A 187 9.56 7.06 -3.96
CA PHE A 187 10.38 8.15 -4.51
C PHE A 187 9.52 9.34 -4.93
N LEU A 188 8.45 9.12 -5.69
CA LEU A 188 7.57 10.20 -6.14
C LEU A 188 6.90 10.93 -4.98
N GLY A 189 6.49 10.19 -3.94
CA GLY A 189 5.77 10.75 -2.79
C GLY A 189 6.66 11.40 -1.73
N ARG A 190 7.95 11.04 -1.65
CA ARG A 190 8.88 11.53 -0.61
C ARG A 190 10.00 12.43 -1.14
N SER A 191 10.17 12.53 -2.45
CA SER A 191 11.08 13.48 -3.09
C SER A 191 10.61 14.93 -2.96
N LYS A 192 11.51 15.87 -3.27
CA LYS A 192 11.21 17.31 -3.34
C LYS A 192 10.13 17.61 -4.38
N GLU A 193 9.39 18.70 -4.15
CA GLU A 193 8.21 19.08 -4.97
C GLU A 193 8.53 19.43 -6.44
N ASN A 194 9.81 19.60 -6.82
CA ASN A 194 10.23 20.07 -8.15
C ASN A 194 11.13 19.08 -8.91
N LEU A 195 10.89 17.77 -8.77
CA LEU A 195 11.61 16.80 -9.62
C LEU A 195 11.30 17.04 -11.09
N LYS A 196 12.33 17.14 -11.93
CA LYS A 196 12.17 17.06 -13.39
C LYS A 196 11.89 15.62 -13.77
N ILE A 197 10.64 15.34 -14.15
CA ILE A 197 10.18 13.98 -14.49
C ILE A 197 9.89 13.86 -15.98
N GLU A 198 10.36 12.77 -16.59
CA GLU A 198 10.04 12.42 -17.98
C GLU A 198 9.41 11.02 -18.06
N GLU A 199 8.42 10.87 -18.93
CA GLU A 199 7.72 9.60 -19.16
C GLU A 199 8.00 9.08 -20.57
N ILE A 200 8.60 7.89 -20.68
CA ILE A 200 8.91 7.25 -21.95
C ILE A 200 7.90 6.13 -22.20
N PRO A 201 7.11 6.19 -23.30
CA PRO A 201 6.14 5.15 -23.60
C PRO A 201 6.82 3.83 -23.96
N TYR A 202 6.27 2.71 -23.49
CA TYR A 202 6.70 1.38 -23.93
C TYR A 202 5.54 0.39 -24.02
N THR A 203 5.77 -0.71 -24.74
CA THR A 203 4.82 -1.81 -24.83
C THR A 203 5.11 -2.85 -23.75
N PHE A 204 4.18 -3.02 -22.82
CA PHE A 204 4.28 -4.04 -21.77
C PHE A 204 4.12 -5.43 -22.39
N GLN A 205 5.21 -6.19 -22.40
CA GLN A 205 5.21 -7.52 -23.02
C GLN A 205 4.52 -8.55 -22.11
N THR A 206 4.10 -9.66 -22.70
CA THR A 206 3.58 -10.78 -21.92
C THR A 206 4.77 -11.50 -21.28
N ARG A 207 4.70 -11.74 -19.97
CA ARG A 207 5.71 -12.52 -19.25
C ARG A 207 5.95 -13.85 -19.97
N MET A 208 7.22 -14.19 -20.23
CA MET A 208 7.58 -15.42 -20.95
C MET A 208 7.44 -16.67 -20.06
N TYR A 209 7.79 -16.56 -18.78
CA TYR A 209 7.70 -17.65 -17.79
C TYR A 209 7.24 -17.13 -16.42
N GLY A 210 6.33 -17.85 -15.73
CA GLY A 210 5.89 -17.57 -14.35
C GLY A 210 4.44 -17.09 -14.17
N GLU A 211 3.93 -17.07 -12.93
CA GLU A 211 2.54 -16.70 -12.59
C GLU A 211 2.39 -15.27 -12.03
N THR A 212 1.28 -14.59 -12.33
CA THR A 212 0.94 -13.27 -11.74
C THR A 212 0.33 -13.44 -10.35
N LYS A 213 1.02 -12.98 -9.31
CA LYS A 213 0.49 -12.97 -7.93
C LYS A 213 -0.16 -11.64 -7.58
N LEU A 214 -1.31 -11.32 -8.19
CA LEU A 214 -2.21 -10.30 -7.63
C LEU A 214 -2.92 -10.93 -6.43
N ASN A 215 -2.34 -10.75 -5.23
CA ASN A 215 -2.95 -11.19 -3.98
C ASN A 215 -3.49 -9.99 -3.20
N ASN A 216 -4.51 -10.19 -2.37
CA ASN A 216 -5.12 -9.15 -1.54
C ASN A 216 -4.12 -8.46 -0.60
N SER A 217 -3.03 -9.16 -0.24
CA SER A 217 -1.90 -8.56 0.48
C SER A 217 -1.23 -7.41 -0.29
N VAL A 218 -1.13 -7.51 -1.62
CA VAL A 218 -0.50 -6.48 -2.48
C VAL A 218 -1.36 -5.22 -2.52
N ILE A 219 -2.68 -5.40 -2.66
CA ILE A 219 -3.65 -4.30 -2.65
C ILE A 219 -3.59 -3.57 -1.30
N LYS A 220 -3.58 -4.31 -0.19
CA LYS A 220 -3.45 -3.72 1.15
C LYS A 220 -2.16 -2.90 1.30
N SER A 221 -1.01 -3.50 0.97
CA SER A 221 0.29 -2.82 1.10
C SER A 221 0.33 -1.53 0.30
N PHE A 222 -0.36 -1.49 -0.85
CA PHE A 222 -0.49 -0.28 -1.66
C PHE A 222 -1.28 0.83 -0.96
N PHE A 223 -2.48 0.51 -0.43
CA PHE A 223 -3.27 1.49 0.30
C PHE A 223 -2.54 2.02 1.53
N LEU A 224 -1.88 1.14 2.29
CA LEU A 224 -1.05 1.54 3.43
C LEU A 224 0.08 2.46 3.02
N ALA A 225 0.77 2.18 1.91
CA ALA A 225 1.85 3.03 1.42
C ALA A 225 1.35 4.44 1.06
N ILE A 226 0.20 4.55 0.37
CA ILE A 226 -0.38 5.87 0.05
C ILE A 226 -0.69 6.67 1.33
N LEU A 227 -1.32 6.03 2.31
CA LEU A 227 -1.67 6.68 3.57
C LEU A 227 -0.43 7.05 4.38
N ASP A 228 0.60 6.21 4.39
CA ASP A 228 1.87 6.47 5.06
C ASP A 228 2.62 7.64 4.43
N ILE A 229 2.71 7.69 3.11
CA ILE A 229 3.35 8.80 2.39
C ILE A 229 2.62 10.12 2.69
N ARG A 230 1.28 10.13 2.65
CA ARG A 230 0.49 11.36 2.83
C ARG A 230 0.40 11.81 4.29
N PHE A 231 0.17 10.87 5.20
CA PHE A 231 -0.24 11.16 6.58
C PHE A 231 0.65 10.53 7.64
N GLY A 232 1.58 9.63 7.29
CA GLY A 232 2.36 8.82 8.23
C GLY A 232 3.21 9.61 9.21
N LYS A 233 3.53 10.89 8.90
CA LYS A 233 4.18 11.81 9.86
C LYS A 233 3.29 12.19 11.05
N TRP A 234 1.98 12.15 10.88
CA TRP A 234 0.99 12.67 11.85
C TRP A 234 0.15 11.55 12.45
N ILE A 235 -0.24 10.58 11.62
CA ILE A 235 -1.24 9.57 11.97
C ILE A 235 -0.77 8.21 11.45
N SER A 236 -0.89 7.17 12.28
CA SER A 236 -0.59 5.80 11.86
C SER A 236 -1.47 5.37 10.68
N PRO A 237 -0.91 4.77 9.62
CA PRO A 237 -1.67 4.18 8.52
C PRO A 237 -2.71 3.15 8.97
N THR A 238 -2.42 2.39 10.03
CA THR A 238 -3.35 1.41 10.60
C THR A 238 -4.55 2.06 11.28
N PHE A 239 -4.37 3.23 11.89
CA PHE A 239 -5.47 4.02 12.44
C PHE A 239 -6.36 4.55 11.33
N LEU A 240 -5.78 5.09 10.26
CA LEU A 240 -6.55 5.57 9.11
C LEU A 240 -7.40 4.47 8.46
N LEU A 241 -6.83 3.27 8.27
CA LEU A 241 -7.61 2.12 7.80
C LEU A 241 -8.72 1.75 8.78
N TYR A 242 -8.44 1.72 10.08
CA TYR A 242 -9.45 1.45 11.10
C TYR A 242 -10.62 2.44 11.02
N SER A 243 -10.32 3.74 10.85
CA SER A 243 -11.33 4.79 10.69
C SER A 243 -12.15 4.64 9.41
N ILE A 244 -11.52 4.27 8.29
CA ILE A 244 -12.22 3.99 7.03
C ILE A 244 -13.17 2.79 7.19
N VAL A 245 -12.72 1.72 7.86
CA VAL A 245 -13.58 0.56 8.16
C VAL A 245 -14.75 1.02 9.03
N GLY A 246 -14.49 1.75 10.12
CA GLY A 246 -15.54 2.30 10.99
C GLY A 246 -16.57 3.14 10.25
N ALA A 247 -16.14 4.04 9.35
CA ALA A 247 -17.02 4.84 8.51
C ALA A 247 -17.88 3.97 7.57
N SER A 248 -17.31 2.91 6.99
CA SER A 248 -18.11 1.97 6.20
C SER A 248 -19.11 1.19 7.07
N GLY A 249 -18.76 0.89 8.32
CA GLY A 249 -19.66 0.32 9.31
C GLY A 249 -20.90 1.19 9.56
N VAL A 250 -20.79 2.52 9.55
CA VAL A 250 -21.94 3.42 9.68
C VAL A 250 -22.92 3.22 8.52
N ILE A 251 -22.41 3.07 7.30
CA ILE A 251 -23.23 2.81 6.11
C ILE A 251 -23.91 1.45 6.23
N VAL A 252 -23.18 0.42 6.67
CA VAL A 252 -23.74 -0.93 6.90
C VAL A 252 -24.83 -0.91 7.96
N ASN A 253 -24.65 -0.13 9.04
CA ASN A 253 -25.65 0.05 10.08
C ASN A 253 -26.96 0.60 9.49
N LEU A 254 -26.87 1.70 8.74
CA LEU A 254 -28.03 2.35 8.12
C LEU A 254 -28.76 1.41 7.14
N ILE A 255 -28.02 0.64 6.34
CA ILE A 255 -28.60 -0.35 5.43
C ILE A 255 -29.28 -1.48 6.21
N GLY A 256 -28.64 -2.01 7.25
CA GLY A 256 -29.21 -3.06 8.09
C GLY A 256 -30.50 -2.62 8.76
N PHE A 257 -30.50 -1.42 9.35
CA PHE A 257 -31.68 -0.79 9.91
C PHE A 257 -32.81 -0.67 8.86
N LEU A 258 -32.52 -0.12 7.68
CA LEU A 258 -33.51 0.05 6.61
C LEU A 258 -34.11 -1.29 6.16
N VAL A 259 -33.28 -2.32 6.01
CA VAL A 259 -33.74 -3.68 5.64
C VAL A 259 -34.66 -4.25 6.72
N ALA A 260 -34.30 -4.11 8.00
CA ALA A 260 -35.12 -4.59 9.11
C ALA A 260 -36.47 -3.87 9.22
N GLU A 261 -36.49 -2.56 8.97
CA GLU A 261 -37.74 -1.76 8.88
C GLU A 261 -38.63 -2.24 7.72
N LEU A 262 -38.05 -2.45 6.53
CA LEU A 262 -38.79 -2.98 5.37
C LEU A 262 -39.35 -4.38 5.65
N CYS A 263 -38.64 -5.20 6.43
CA CYS A 263 -39.09 -6.51 6.89
C CYS A 263 -40.05 -6.44 8.10
N LYS A 264 -40.38 -5.24 8.59
CA LYS A 264 -41.29 -5.01 9.73
C LYS A 264 -40.87 -5.73 11.01
N PHE A 265 -39.59 -5.62 11.37
CA PHE A 265 -39.11 -6.17 12.64
C PHE A 265 -39.90 -5.59 13.82
N PRO A 266 -40.31 -6.41 14.80
CA PRO A 266 -41.16 -5.94 15.88
C PRO A 266 -40.39 -5.12 16.92
N GLU A 267 -41.12 -4.29 17.66
CA GLU A 267 -40.63 -3.67 18.89
C GLU A 267 -40.92 -4.60 20.08
N VAL A 268 -39.95 -4.71 20.99
CA VAL A 268 -40.05 -5.60 22.15
C VAL A 268 -40.14 -4.77 23.43
N GLN A 269 -41.10 -5.10 24.29
CA GLN A 269 -41.17 -4.56 25.65
C GLN A 269 -40.26 -5.39 26.56
N THR A 270 -39.21 -4.79 27.08
CA THR A 270 -38.19 -5.38 27.95
C THR A 270 -38.49 -5.18 29.44
N GLY A 271 -39.38 -4.24 29.79
CA GLY A 271 -39.71 -3.87 31.17
C GLY A 271 -38.69 -2.94 31.83
N ILE A 272 -37.67 -2.51 31.09
CA ILE A 272 -36.60 -1.63 31.57
C ILE A 272 -36.83 -0.24 30.99
N SER A 273 -37.05 0.75 31.87
CA SER A 273 -37.50 2.10 31.48
C SER A 273 -36.62 2.82 30.46
N PHE A 274 -35.32 2.53 30.40
CA PHE A 274 -34.39 3.13 29.45
C PHE A 274 -34.18 2.34 28.16
N LEU A 275 -34.72 1.11 28.06
CA LEU A 275 -34.63 0.25 26.89
C LEU A 275 -35.99 0.00 26.22
N ASP A 276 -37.08 0.54 26.79
CA ASP A 276 -38.44 0.34 26.30
C ASP A 276 -38.97 1.52 25.46
N PRO A 277 -39.57 1.25 24.28
CA PRO A 277 -39.56 -0.03 23.55
C PRO A 277 -38.19 -0.32 22.91
N PHE A 278 -37.79 -1.58 22.89
CA PHE A 278 -36.54 -2.00 22.24
C PHE A 278 -36.77 -2.24 20.75
N SER A 279 -36.15 -1.39 19.92
CA SER A 279 -36.21 -1.49 18.47
C SER A 279 -35.25 -2.58 17.94
N LEU A 280 -35.82 -3.72 17.52
CA LEU A 280 -35.03 -4.80 16.92
C LEU A 280 -34.38 -4.39 15.59
N SER A 281 -34.94 -3.44 14.85
CA SER A 281 -34.36 -2.93 13.62
C SER A 281 -33.07 -2.14 13.88
N VAL A 282 -33.05 -1.29 14.91
CA VAL A 282 -31.83 -0.58 15.33
C VAL A 282 -30.76 -1.56 15.81
N PHE A 283 -31.14 -2.53 16.63
CA PHE A 283 -30.22 -3.56 17.10
C PHE A 283 -29.61 -4.36 15.94
N PHE A 284 -30.42 -4.78 14.97
CA PHE A 284 -29.96 -5.53 13.80
C PHE A 284 -28.94 -4.74 12.97
N GLY A 285 -29.17 -3.44 12.75
CA GLY A 285 -28.21 -2.56 12.08
C GLY A 285 -26.87 -2.48 12.82
N ILE A 286 -26.90 -2.29 14.14
CA ILE A 286 -25.69 -2.22 14.98
C ILE A 286 -24.91 -3.54 14.91
N GLU A 287 -25.57 -4.68 15.05
CA GLU A 287 -24.94 -6.00 14.97
C GLU A 287 -24.28 -6.25 13.61
N LEU A 288 -24.98 -5.91 12.52
CA LEU A 288 -24.46 -6.05 11.17
C LEU A 288 -23.21 -5.17 10.95
N SER A 289 -23.23 -3.96 11.52
CA SER A 289 -22.09 -3.04 11.51
C SER A 289 -20.89 -3.59 12.28
N ILE A 290 -21.09 -4.10 13.50
CA ILE A 290 -20.03 -4.70 14.31
C ILE A 290 -19.43 -5.92 13.59
N LEU A 291 -20.27 -6.76 13.00
CA LEU A 291 -19.84 -7.93 12.24
C LEU A 291 -19.01 -7.53 11.03
N SER A 292 -19.50 -6.58 10.21
CA SER A 292 -18.76 -6.03 9.07
C SER A 292 -17.41 -5.45 9.50
N ASN A 293 -17.40 -4.60 10.53
CA ASN A 293 -16.19 -3.97 11.04
C ASN A 293 -15.18 -4.98 11.56
N PHE A 294 -15.61 -6.05 12.25
CA PHE A 294 -14.72 -7.11 12.69
C PHE A 294 -14.04 -7.80 11.51
N PHE A 295 -14.82 -8.26 10.53
CA PHE A 295 -14.27 -8.99 9.39
C PHE A 295 -13.35 -8.11 8.53
N LEU A 296 -13.76 -6.87 8.27
CA LEU A 296 -12.95 -5.91 7.53
C LEU A 296 -11.67 -5.55 8.28
N ASN A 297 -11.71 -5.32 9.60
CA ASN A 297 -10.51 -5.05 10.38
C ASN A 297 -9.60 -6.28 10.48
N ASN A 298 -10.15 -7.47 10.65
CA ASN A 298 -9.38 -8.71 10.71
C ASN A 298 -8.70 -9.01 9.36
N TYR A 299 -9.38 -8.72 8.24
CA TYR A 299 -8.86 -9.01 6.91
C TYR A 299 -7.98 -7.89 6.34
N PHE A 300 -8.35 -6.63 6.53
CA PHE A 300 -7.64 -5.49 5.97
C PHE A 300 -6.72 -4.83 7.00
N THR A 301 -7.25 -4.26 8.07
CA THR A 301 -6.46 -3.45 9.02
C THR A 301 -5.35 -4.27 9.72
N PHE A 302 -5.71 -5.37 10.36
CA PHE A 302 -4.83 -6.19 11.20
C PHE A 302 -4.43 -7.54 10.57
N TYR A 303 -4.39 -7.61 9.24
CA TYR A 303 -4.08 -8.84 8.46
C TYR A 303 -2.94 -9.72 9.03
N GLU A 304 -1.81 -9.12 9.44
CA GLU A 304 -0.65 -9.86 9.96
C GLU A 304 -0.93 -10.57 11.28
N ARG A 305 -1.90 -10.08 12.05
CA ARG A 305 -2.31 -10.58 13.36
C ARG A 305 -3.70 -11.20 13.31
N ARG A 306 -4.21 -11.48 12.11
CA ARG A 306 -5.60 -11.87 11.91
C ARG A 306 -5.92 -13.19 12.59
N TYR A 307 -7.13 -13.28 13.10
CA TYR A 307 -7.69 -14.53 13.58
C TYR A 307 -8.09 -15.42 12.40
N SER A 308 -7.87 -16.73 12.57
CA SER A 308 -8.31 -17.78 11.63
C SER A 308 -8.72 -19.05 12.40
N GLY A 309 -9.52 -19.90 11.76
CA GLY A 309 -10.01 -21.14 12.36
C GLY A 309 -10.79 -20.90 13.66
N LYS A 310 -10.55 -21.73 14.68
CA LYS A 310 -11.25 -21.66 15.96
C LYS A 310 -11.03 -20.33 16.69
N ASN A 311 -9.88 -19.69 16.52
CA ASN A 311 -9.56 -18.43 17.18
C ASN A 311 -10.34 -17.22 16.62
N LEU A 312 -11.01 -17.37 15.47
CA LEU A 312 -11.87 -16.33 14.89
C LEU A 312 -13.04 -15.97 15.81
N THR A 313 -13.64 -16.98 16.45
CA THR A 313 -14.74 -16.78 17.41
C THR A 313 -14.30 -15.99 18.63
N PHE A 314 -13.14 -16.34 19.19
CA PHE A 314 -12.54 -15.61 20.31
C PHE A 314 -12.25 -14.15 19.94
N GLY A 315 -11.61 -13.92 18.79
CA GLY A 315 -11.35 -12.56 18.30
C GLY A 315 -12.63 -11.75 18.10
N PHE A 316 -13.68 -12.37 17.59
CA PHE A 316 -14.98 -11.74 17.39
C PHE A 316 -15.61 -11.32 18.72
N LEU A 317 -15.66 -12.21 19.71
CA LEU A 317 -16.20 -11.91 21.04
C LEU A 317 -15.43 -10.78 21.73
N LEU A 318 -14.09 -10.79 21.62
CA LEU A 318 -13.26 -9.74 22.19
C LEU A 318 -13.48 -8.39 21.49
N PHE A 319 -13.59 -8.37 20.16
CA PHE A 319 -13.94 -7.17 19.40
C PHE A 319 -15.32 -6.63 19.80
N HIS A 320 -16.28 -7.53 20.02
CA HIS A 320 -17.63 -7.18 20.44
C HIS A 320 -17.64 -6.52 21.83
N LEU A 321 -16.89 -7.09 22.79
CA LEU A 321 -16.70 -6.50 24.12
C LEU A 321 -16.06 -5.12 24.05
N VAL A 322 -15.00 -4.96 23.25
CA VAL A 322 -14.37 -3.65 23.02
C VAL A 322 -15.36 -2.67 22.38
N SER A 323 -16.19 -3.11 21.45
CA SER A 323 -17.22 -2.25 20.82
C SER A 323 -18.24 -1.75 21.84
N MET A 324 -18.67 -2.60 22.78
CA MET A 324 -19.55 -2.21 23.88
C MET A 324 -18.90 -1.16 24.78
N VAL A 325 -17.62 -1.33 25.15
CA VAL A 325 -16.86 -0.32 25.90
C VAL A 325 -16.80 1.00 25.12
N GLY A 326 -16.63 0.94 23.81
CA GLY A 326 -16.65 2.11 22.94
C GLY A 326 -17.94 2.92 23.01
N ILE A 327 -19.09 2.24 23.03
CA ILE A 327 -20.41 2.89 23.18
C ILE A 327 -20.48 3.62 24.52
N LEU A 328 -20.02 2.99 25.61
CA LEU A 328 -19.99 3.63 26.93
C LEU A 328 -19.07 4.86 26.94
N VAL A 329 -17.89 4.76 26.32
CA VAL A 329 -16.96 5.90 26.17
C VAL A 329 -17.61 7.03 25.39
N GLN A 330 -18.32 6.74 24.30
CA GLN A 330 -19.05 7.76 23.53
C GLN A 330 -20.11 8.44 24.39
N MET A 331 -20.95 7.68 25.09
CA MET A 331 -22.01 8.23 25.95
C MET A 331 -21.43 9.10 27.08
N SER A 332 -20.37 8.65 27.74
CA SER A 332 -19.69 9.41 28.80
C SER A 332 -19.02 10.67 28.25
N ALA A 333 -18.34 10.58 27.11
CA ALA A 333 -17.72 11.74 26.46
C ALA A 333 -18.78 12.77 26.05
N PHE A 334 -19.91 12.32 25.50
CA PHE A 334 -21.01 13.21 25.12
C PHE A 334 -21.56 13.95 26.33
N HIS A 335 -21.84 13.22 27.41
CA HIS A 335 -22.35 13.83 28.63
C HIS A 335 -21.39 14.89 29.17
N PHE A 336 -20.09 14.57 29.22
CA PHE A 336 -19.08 15.51 29.69
C PHE A 336 -18.95 16.74 28.76
N ILE A 337 -18.76 16.54 27.45
CA ILE A 337 -18.55 17.63 26.50
C ILE A 337 -19.77 18.54 26.43
N TYR A 338 -20.97 17.96 26.34
CA TYR A 338 -22.19 18.74 26.23
C TYR A 338 -22.49 19.49 27.54
N TYR A 339 -22.60 18.79 28.67
CA TYR A 339 -23.07 19.43 29.92
C TYR A 339 -21.99 20.24 30.63
N SER A 340 -20.72 19.83 30.56
CA SER A 340 -19.63 20.52 31.27
C SER A 340 -18.97 21.63 30.45
N ILE A 341 -19.04 21.60 29.11
CA ILE A 341 -18.33 22.56 28.25
C ILE A 341 -19.32 23.36 27.40
N PHE A 342 -20.05 22.70 26.50
CA PHE A 342 -20.81 23.40 25.44
C PHE A 342 -22.09 24.06 25.94
N LYS A 343 -22.78 23.48 26.93
CA LYS A 343 -24.02 24.02 27.49
C LYS A 343 -23.83 25.43 28.10
N GLN A 344 -22.60 25.80 28.45
CA GLN A 344 -22.29 27.13 29.01
C GLN A 344 -22.17 28.21 27.92
N TRP A 345 -22.15 27.85 26.64
CA TRP A 345 -21.97 28.78 25.53
C TRP A 345 -23.30 29.44 25.16
N ASN A 346 -23.44 30.71 25.52
CA ASN A 346 -24.60 31.52 25.16
C ASN A 346 -24.54 31.95 23.68
N GLY A 347 -25.70 31.97 23.01
CA GLY A 347 -25.84 32.49 21.64
C GLY A 347 -25.74 31.46 20.51
N THR A 348 -25.55 30.17 20.83
CA THR A 348 -25.57 29.07 19.84
C THR A 348 -26.81 28.20 20.05
N SER A 349 -27.39 27.65 18.98
CA SER A 349 -28.56 26.77 19.09
C SER A 349 -28.21 25.47 19.82
N GLU A 350 -29.13 24.96 20.65
CA GLU A 350 -28.93 23.72 21.41
C GLU A 350 -28.62 22.53 20.49
N LEU A 351 -29.27 22.46 19.32
CA LEU A 351 -29.04 21.43 18.32
C LEU A 351 -27.58 21.45 17.82
N THR A 352 -27.05 22.63 17.50
CA THR A 352 -25.68 22.79 17.03
C THR A 352 -24.67 22.35 18.10
N LEU A 353 -24.93 22.71 19.37
CA LEU A 353 -24.09 22.29 20.50
C LEU A 353 -24.12 20.78 20.70
N LYS A 354 -25.30 20.15 20.70
CA LYS A 354 -25.41 18.68 20.80
C LYS A 354 -24.73 17.98 19.64
N PHE A 355 -24.93 18.45 18.41
CA PHE A 355 -24.29 17.87 17.23
C PHE A 355 -22.77 17.94 17.29
N GLY A 356 -22.21 19.10 17.70
CA GLY A 356 -20.77 19.25 17.89
C GLY A 356 -20.23 18.33 19.00
N ALA A 357 -20.96 18.20 20.12
CA ALA A 357 -20.57 17.31 21.21
C ALA A 357 -20.58 15.84 20.77
N ASP A 358 -21.57 15.42 19.98
CA ASP A 358 -21.66 14.05 19.47
C ASP A 358 -20.51 13.71 18.51
N ILE A 359 -20.16 14.62 17.59
CA ILE A 359 -18.98 14.43 16.71
C ILE A 359 -17.70 14.21 17.52
N LEU A 360 -17.45 15.06 18.52
CA LEU A 360 -16.25 14.94 19.37
C LEU A 360 -16.26 13.64 20.19
N SER A 361 -17.44 13.19 20.60
CA SER A 361 -17.62 11.96 21.36
C SER A 361 -17.39 10.72 20.50
N ILE A 362 -17.88 10.71 19.26
CA ILE A 362 -17.62 9.66 18.26
C ILE A 362 -16.12 9.57 17.98
N LEU A 363 -15.44 10.71 17.79
CA LEU A 363 -13.98 10.73 17.58
C LEU A 363 -13.22 10.17 18.79
N THR A 364 -13.64 10.54 20.00
CA THR A 364 -13.04 10.02 21.25
C THR A 364 -13.21 8.51 21.38
N ALA A 365 -14.42 8.01 21.14
CA ALA A 365 -14.72 6.58 21.16
C ALA A 365 -13.96 5.82 20.06
N MET A 366 -13.83 6.38 18.86
CA MET A 366 -13.07 5.79 17.76
C MET A 366 -11.59 5.62 18.12
N VAL A 367 -10.97 6.65 18.71
CA VAL A 367 -9.58 6.61 19.18
C VAL A 367 -9.41 5.56 20.28
N SER A 368 -10.28 5.57 21.29
CA SER A 368 -10.27 4.58 22.38
C SER A 368 -10.41 3.15 21.84
N ASN A 369 -11.40 2.91 20.98
CA ASN A 369 -11.64 1.60 20.36
C ASN A 369 -10.45 1.13 19.53
N TYR A 370 -9.79 2.02 18.79
CA TYR A 370 -8.59 1.65 18.06
C TYR A 370 -7.46 1.21 19.00
N PHE A 371 -7.20 1.94 20.08
CA PHE A 371 -6.16 1.59 21.05
C PHE A 371 -6.47 0.27 21.77
N LEU A 372 -7.71 0.05 22.18
CA LEU A 372 -8.14 -1.21 22.78
C LEU A 372 -8.02 -2.36 21.77
N ASN A 373 -8.46 -2.17 20.53
CA ASN A 373 -8.37 -3.22 19.52
C ASN A 373 -6.93 -3.53 19.10
N SER A 374 -6.06 -2.52 18.95
CA SER A 374 -4.67 -2.73 18.57
C SER A 374 -3.83 -3.38 19.67
N ASN A 375 -4.15 -3.14 20.95
CA ASN A 375 -3.39 -3.64 22.09
C ASN A 375 -4.01 -4.85 22.81
N LEU A 376 -5.31 -5.07 22.72
CA LEU A 376 -6.01 -6.20 23.33
C LEU A 376 -6.47 -7.19 22.27
N THR A 377 -7.33 -6.75 21.34
CA THR A 377 -7.96 -7.63 20.34
C THR A 377 -6.95 -8.23 19.36
N TRP A 378 -6.07 -7.42 18.78
CA TRP A 378 -5.01 -7.85 17.85
C TRP A 378 -3.62 -7.65 18.47
N SER A 379 -3.47 -8.10 19.71
CA SER A 379 -2.26 -7.98 20.53
C SER A 379 -1.12 -8.92 20.10
N LYS A 380 -1.46 -10.12 19.61
CA LYS A 380 -0.46 -11.14 19.26
C LYS A 380 0.34 -10.72 18.03
N LYS A 381 1.63 -10.42 18.22
CA LYS A 381 2.62 -10.52 17.14
C LYS A 381 2.64 -11.98 16.68
N PRO A 382 2.57 -12.28 15.37
CA PRO A 382 2.86 -13.62 14.92
C PRO A 382 4.26 -13.98 15.42
N GLU A 383 4.39 -15.08 16.15
CA GLU A 383 5.67 -15.80 16.16
C GLU A 383 5.97 -16.07 14.70
N LEU A 384 7.04 -15.45 14.19
CA LEU A 384 7.64 -15.82 12.93
C LEU A 384 7.97 -17.31 13.07
N LYS A 385 7.13 -18.17 12.50
CA LYS A 385 7.56 -19.53 12.20
C LYS A 385 8.70 -19.37 11.21
N SER A 386 9.90 -19.58 11.75
CA SER A 386 11.20 -19.64 11.09
C SER A 386 11.15 -20.42 9.79
#